data_AF-A0A967GWP0-F1
#
_entry.id   AF-A0A967GWP0-F1
#
_cell.length_a   1.000
_cell.length_b   1.000
_cell.length_c   1.000
_cell.angle_alpha   90.00
_cell.angle_beta   90.00
_cell.angle_gamma   90.00
#
_symmetry.space_group_name_H-M   'P 1'
#
loop_
_entity.id
_entity.type
_entity.pdbx_description
1 polymer ?
#
loop_
_entity_poly.entity_id
_entity_poly.type
_entity_poly.pdbx_seq_one_letter_code
_entity_poly.pdbx_strand_id
1 'polypeptide(L)'
;MSEETTSDHEPKRSSGGFFGWVLSILFTLIRSVVYLLGIVWAGGAIYFDAPVDSEIYRRILAIGFVMVVGIFLAGLGKPGRRFVGWALVMALVVVPWLMIKPSNEGDWVPASSKTPWAVIDRDTITFHNFRNFDYHPDGTVTERWEERTARLSNLCGLDYFHHALKGDLLAHPVLSFDFGEDGHVAFSVEVRYEEAQKFSPLAGLYRQFHLIYLVGDERDLVRERANVRKDKEGRVEPVRIYGPATTRSGSSACSGRPSRP
;
A
#
# COMPACT_ATOMS: atom_id res chain seq x y z
N MET A 1 14.77 -52.71 -70.58
CA MET A 1 14.67 -51.39 -71.21
C MET A 1 13.19 -51.03 -71.14
N SER A 2 12.69 -50.27 -70.17
CA SER A 2 13.27 -49.16 -69.40
C SER A 2 12.53 -49.08 -68.05
N GLU A 3 13.22 -48.82 -66.95
CA GLU A 3 12.58 -48.51 -65.65
C GLU A 3 12.01 -47.09 -65.70
N GLU A 4 10.73 -46.94 -65.33
CA GLU A 4 10.05 -45.67 -65.16
C GLU A 4 10.08 -45.32 -63.67
N THR A 5 10.95 -44.39 -63.27
CA THR A 5 11.02 -43.89 -61.90
C THR A 5 10.05 -42.74 -61.71
N THR A 6 8.93 -43.00 -61.03
CA THR A 6 8.03 -41.98 -60.49
C THR A 6 8.70 -41.27 -59.32
N SER A 7 9.02 -39.98 -59.51
CA SER A 7 9.46 -39.08 -58.45
C SER A 7 8.24 -38.48 -57.75
N ASP A 8 7.86 -39.05 -56.61
CA ASP A 8 6.87 -38.44 -55.69
C ASP A 8 7.40 -37.11 -55.15
N HIS A 9 6.67 -36.03 -55.43
CA HIS A 9 6.95 -34.70 -54.89
C HIS A 9 6.07 -34.49 -53.66
N GLU A 10 6.63 -34.74 -52.47
CA GLU A 10 5.94 -34.50 -51.20
C GLU A 10 5.97 -32.99 -50.86
N PRO A 11 4.83 -32.31 -50.66
CA PRO A 11 4.81 -30.89 -50.34
C PRO A 11 5.17 -30.67 -48.86
N LYS A 12 6.31 -30.02 -48.60
CA LYS A 12 6.70 -29.50 -47.28
C LYS A 12 5.61 -28.56 -46.75
N ARG A 13 4.81 -29.02 -45.79
CA ARG A 13 3.87 -28.18 -45.01
C ARG A 13 4.65 -27.13 -44.21
N SER A 14 4.40 -25.85 -44.51
CA SER A 14 4.99 -24.68 -43.85
C SER A 14 4.38 -24.42 -42.46
N SER A 15 4.68 -25.27 -41.48
CA SER A 15 4.22 -25.08 -40.09
C SER A 15 4.85 -23.86 -39.38
N GLY A 16 6.02 -23.38 -39.85
CA GLY A 16 6.74 -22.25 -39.25
C GLY A 16 6.12 -20.87 -39.48
N GLY A 17 5.37 -20.68 -40.58
CA GLY A 17 4.81 -19.36 -40.93
C GLY A 17 3.62 -18.96 -40.07
N PHE A 18 2.74 -19.91 -39.75
CA PHE A 18 1.57 -19.67 -38.91
C PHE A 18 1.96 -19.36 -37.47
N PHE A 19 2.88 -20.14 -36.89
CA PHE A 19 3.36 -19.92 -35.52
C PHE A 19 4.08 -18.57 -35.35
N GLY A 20 4.95 -18.20 -36.31
CA GLY A 20 5.61 -16.89 -36.30
C GLY A 20 4.64 -15.71 -36.43
N TRP A 21 3.60 -15.85 -37.26
CA TRP A 21 2.55 -14.84 -37.42
C TRP A 21 1.73 -14.65 -36.13
N VAL A 22 1.31 -15.75 -35.49
CA VAL A 22 0.59 -15.71 -34.21
C VAL A 22 1.43 -15.01 -33.13
N LEU A 23 2.72 -15.35 -33.02
CA LEU A 23 3.61 -14.74 -32.03
C LEU A 23 3.80 -13.23 -32.27
N SER A 24 3.89 -12.79 -33.54
CA SER A 24 3.99 -11.37 -33.90
C SER A 24 2.73 -10.58 -33.53
N ILE A 25 1.54 -11.16 -33.73
CA ILE A 25 0.27 -10.55 -33.32
C ILE A 25 0.22 -10.42 -31.81
N LEU A 26 0.55 -11.48 -31.08
CA LEU A 26 0.56 -11.47 -29.62
C LEU A 26 1.51 -10.38 -29.08
N PHE A 27 2.73 -10.27 -29.61
CA PHE A 27 3.67 -9.23 -29.21
C PHE A 27 3.13 -7.82 -29.48
N THR A 28 2.49 -7.62 -30.63
CA THR A 28 1.89 -6.32 -30.99
C THR A 28 0.72 -5.97 -30.08
N LEU A 29 -0.10 -6.95 -29.70
CA LEU A 29 -1.22 -6.79 -28.77
C LEU A 29 -0.69 -6.42 -27.39
N ILE A 30 0.24 -7.21 -26.85
CA ILE A 30 0.86 -6.96 -25.53
C ILE A 30 1.47 -5.55 -25.49
N ARG A 31 2.27 -5.19 -26.50
CA ARG A 31 2.87 -3.84 -26.58
C ARG A 31 1.82 -2.73 -26.59
N SER A 32 0.71 -2.92 -27.31
CA SER A 32 -0.35 -1.91 -27.38
C SER A 32 -1.12 -1.79 -26.07
N VAL A 33 -1.34 -2.91 -25.37
CA VAL A 33 -1.91 -2.92 -24.02
C VAL A 33 -0.99 -2.19 -23.04
N VAL A 34 0.31 -2.46 -23.07
CA VAL A 34 1.29 -1.76 -22.21
C VAL A 34 1.26 -0.26 -22.45
N TYR A 35 1.23 0.19 -23.72
CA TYR A 35 1.16 1.61 -24.03
C TYR A 35 -0.12 2.25 -23.53
N LEU A 36 -1.26 1.59 -23.74
CA LEU A 36 -2.56 2.07 -23.29
C LEU A 36 -2.61 2.18 -21.77
N LEU A 37 -2.19 1.14 -21.05
CA LEU A 37 -2.14 1.15 -19.59
C LEU A 37 -1.23 2.25 -19.06
N GLY A 38 -0.07 2.46 -19.67
CA GLY A 38 0.84 3.55 -19.31
C GLY A 38 0.21 4.93 -19.51
N ILE A 39 -0.43 5.17 -20.66
CA ILE A 39 -1.08 6.46 -20.97
C ILE A 39 -2.26 6.71 -20.02
N VAL A 40 -3.08 5.69 -19.76
CA VAL A 40 -4.21 5.79 -18.82
C VAL A 40 -3.72 6.08 -17.41
N TRP A 41 -2.67 5.38 -16.97
CA TRP A 41 -2.06 5.63 -15.67
C TRP A 41 -1.48 7.06 -15.57
N ALA A 42 -0.76 7.52 -16.59
CA ALA A 42 -0.22 8.87 -16.63
C ALA A 42 -1.33 9.94 -16.64
N GLY A 43 -2.43 9.70 -17.35
CA GLY A 43 -3.63 10.54 -17.28
C GLY A 43 -4.22 10.58 -15.87
N GLY A 44 -4.25 9.46 -15.16
CA GLY A 44 -4.65 9.41 -13.76
C GLY A 44 -3.72 10.22 -12.86
N ALA A 45 -2.39 10.08 -13.03
CA ALA A 45 -1.41 10.87 -12.27
C ALA A 45 -1.59 12.38 -12.50
N ILE A 46 -1.91 12.81 -13.72
CA ILE A 46 -2.25 14.21 -14.01
C ILE A 46 -3.56 14.62 -13.33
N TYR A 47 -4.59 13.77 -13.35
CA TYR A 47 -5.87 14.09 -12.72
C TYR A 47 -5.78 14.25 -11.20
N PHE A 48 -4.99 13.40 -10.54
CA PHE A 48 -4.86 13.38 -9.08
C PHE A 48 -3.74 14.28 -8.55
N ASP A 49 -2.58 14.32 -9.19
CA ASP A 49 -1.35 14.91 -8.64
C ASP A 49 -0.84 16.14 -9.41
N ALA A 50 -1.52 16.60 -10.47
CA ALA A 50 -1.09 17.82 -11.16
C ALA A 50 -1.18 19.04 -10.23
N PRO A 51 -0.19 19.96 -10.28
CA PRO A 51 -0.11 21.14 -9.41
C PRO A 51 -1.11 22.23 -9.87
N VAL A 52 -2.40 21.90 -9.86
CA VAL A 52 -3.52 22.76 -10.28
C VAL A 52 -4.65 22.54 -9.29
N ASP A 53 -5.06 23.58 -8.57
CA ASP A 53 -6.04 23.46 -7.48
C ASP A 53 -7.45 23.05 -7.98
N SER A 54 -7.83 23.52 -9.16
CA SER A 54 -9.15 23.25 -9.74
C SER A 54 -9.26 21.85 -10.34
N GLU A 55 -10.20 21.09 -9.80
CA GLU A 55 -10.53 19.75 -10.30
C GLU A 55 -10.93 19.75 -11.78
N ILE A 56 -11.67 20.76 -12.24
CA ILE A 56 -12.12 20.85 -13.64
C ILE A 56 -10.91 20.94 -14.58
N TYR A 57 -9.91 21.75 -14.24
CA TYR A 57 -8.71 21.88 -15.06
C TYR A 57 -7.87 20.60 -15.03
N ARG A 58 -7.73 19.92 -13.88
CA ARG A 58 -7.06 18.62 -13.81
C ARG A 58 -7.74 17.58 -14.69
N ARG A 59 -9.09 17.53 -14.71
CA ARG A 59 -9.86 16.64 -15.61
C ARG A 59 -9.60 16.94 -17.08
N ILE A 60 -9.66 18.21 -17.48
CA ILE A 60 -9.42 18.64 -18.86
C ILE A 60 -7.99 18.28 -19.28
N LEU A 61 -6.99 18.52 -18.42
CA LEU A 61 -5.59 18.17 -18.68
C LEU A 61 -5.40 16.67 -18.84
N ALA A 62 -5.98 15.86 -17.96
CA ALA A 62 -5.88 14.40 -18.04
C ALA A 62 -6.49 13.83 -19.32
N ILE A 63 -7.72 14.25 -19.66
CA ILE A 63 -8.41 13.80 -20.88
C ILE A 63 -7.66 14.28 -22.12
N GLY A 64 -7.26 15.56 -22.14
CA GLY A 64 -6.48 16.15 -23.22
C GLY A 64 -5.16 15.43 -23.44
N PHE A 65 -4.43 15.11 -22.36
CA PHE A 65 -3.20 14.34 -22.40
C PHE A 65 -3.41 12.96 -23.03
N VAL A 66 -4.38 12.18 -22.55
CA VAL A 66 -4.65 10.83 -23.08
C VAL A 66 -4.99 10.88 -24.57
N MET A 67 -5.83 11.82 -24.98
CA MET A 67 -6.26 11.97 -26.38
C MET A 67 -5.09 12.38 -27.28
N VAL A 68 -4.36 13.44 -26.92
CA VAL A 68 -3.25 13.97 -27.73
C VAL A 68 -2.13 12.95 -27.86
N VAL A 69 -1.74 12.30 -26.75
CA VAL A 69 -0.69 11.28 -26.75
C VAL A 69 -1.12 10.05 -27.55
N GLY A 70 -2.37 9.61 -27.41
CA GLY A 70 -2.91 8.50 -28.20
C GLY A 70 -2.86 8.76 -29.71
N ILE A 71 -3.30 9.94 -30.15
CA ILE A 71 -3.25 10.36 -31.56
C ILE A 71 -1.80 10.48 -32.05
N PHE A 72 -0.94 11.12 -31.25
CA PHE A 72 0.48 11.29 -31.58
C PHE A 72 1.18 9.95 -31.81
N LEU A 73 1.02 8.99 -30.90
CA LEU A 73 1.65 7.67 -31.03
C LEU A 73 1.06 6.84 -32.19
N ALA A 74 -0.24 6.98 -32.47
CA ALA A 74 -0.85 6.35 -33.64
C ALA A 74 -0.17 6.82 -34.94
N GLY A 75 0.16 8.11 -35.03
CA GLY A 75 0.81 8.74 -36.19
C GLY A 75 2.30 8.39 -36.43
N LEU A 76 3.03 7.88 -35.43
CA LEU A 76 4.48 7.65 -35.55
C LEU A 76 4.91 6.48 -36.45
N GLY A 77 3.95 5.66 -36.93
CA GLY A 77 4.16 4.59 -37.90
C GLY A 77 5.06 3.44 -37.41
N LYS A 78 6.39 3.64 -37.44
CA LYS A 78 7.39 2.61 -37.11
C LYS A 78 7.37 2.27 -35.61
N PRO A 79 7.48 0.97 -35.22
CA PRO A 79 7.37 0.55 -33.83
C PRO A 79 8.45 1.15 -32.92
N GLY A 80 9.69 1.32 -33.40
CA GLY A 80 10.77 1.94 -32.64
C GLY A 80 10.50 3.42 -32.31
N ARG A 81 9.97 4.19 -33.28
CA ARG A 81 9.60 5.60 -33.05
C ARG A 81 8.46 5.71 -32.04
N ARG A 82 7.46 4.82 -32.13
CA ARG A 82 6.36 4.72 -31.15
C ARG A 82 6.87 4.44 -29.75
N PHE A 83 7.83 3.52 -29.60
CA PHE A 83 8.43 3.21 -28.31
C PHE A 83 9.16 4.42 -27.71
N VAL A 84 10.06 5.05 -28.48
CA VAL A 84 10.79 6.23 -28.02
C VAL A 84 9.84 7.37 -27.65
N GLY A 85 8.86 7.66 -28.51
CA GLY A 85 7.84 8.68 -28.23
C GLY A 85 7.03 8.40 -26.98
N TRP A 86 6.58 7.15 -26.79
CA TRP A 86 5.87 6.74 -25.59
C TRP A 86 6.74 6.88 -24.35
N ALA A 87 7.98 6.39 -24.39
CA ALA A 87 8.92 6.46 -23.27
C ALA A 87 9.22 7.91 -22.85
N LEU A 88 9.42 8.82 -23.82
CA LEU A 88 9.66 10.24 -23.54
C LEU A 88 8.45 10.92 -22.89
N VAL A 89 7.25 10.65 -23.40
CA VAL A 89 6.01 11.21 -22.82
C VAL A 89 5.76 10.65 -21.42
N MET A 90 5.99 9.35 -21.22
CA MET A 90 5.88 8.74 -19.90
C MET A 90 6.90 9.34 -18.92
N ALA A 91 8.15 9.55 -19.35
CA ALA A 91 9.17 10.17 -18.53
C ALA A 91 8.78 11.59 -18.07
N LEU A 92 8.10 12.37 -18.92
CA LEU A 92 7.61 13.71 -18.58
C LEU A 92 6.59 13.70 -17.43
N VAL A 93 5.84 12.62 -17.24
CA VAL A 93 4.88 12.48 -16.13
C VAL A 93 5.51 11.76 -14.94
N VAL A 94 6.17 10.63 -15.18
CA VAL A 94 6.75 9.77 -14.14
C VAL A 94 7.84 10.49 -13.36
N VAL A 95 8.74 11.22 -14.03
CA VAL A 95 9.87 11.86 -13.33
C VAL A 95 9.37 12.91 -12.32
N PRO A 96 8.52 13.89 -12.69
CA PRO A 96 7.95 14.81 -11.69
C PRO A 96 7.12 14.11 -10.63
N TRP A 97 6.33 13.09 -11.00
CA TRP A 97 5.48 12.35 -10.07
C TRP A 97 6.30 11.61 -8.99
N LEU A 98 7.46 11.05 -9.35
CA LEU A 98 8.39 10.44 -8.41
C LEU A 98 9.03 11.46 -7.46
N MET A 99 9.09 12.73 -7.85
CA MET A 99 9.68 13.82 -7.07
C MET A 99 8.70 14.48 -6.10
N ILE A 100 7.42 14.06 -6.08
CA ILE A 100 6.43 14.50 -5.09
C ILE A 100 6.93 14.09 -3.70
N LYS A 101 7.19 15.09 -2.84
CA LYS A 101 7.68 14.89 -1.48
C LYS A 101 6.51 14.64 -0.53
N PRO A 102 6.64 13.69 0.41
CA PRO A 102 5.68 13.55 1.49
C PRO A 102 5.72 14.79 2.40
N SER A 103 4.58 15.13 3.00
CA SER A 103 4.46 16.19 4.00
C SER A 103 3.99 15.62 5.34
N ASN A 104 4.40 16.24 6.44
CA ASN A 104 3.80 16.03 7.76
C ASN A 104 2.81 17.14 8.14
N GLU A 105 2.72 18.19 7.32
CA GLU A 105 1.82 19.31 7.50
C GLU A 105 0.46 18.98 6.84
N GLY A 106 -0.63 19.21 7.57
CA GLY A 106 -1.99 18.97 7.11
C GLY A 106 -2.99 18.99 8.27
N ASP A 107 -4.27 19.21 7.95
CA ASP A 107 -5.37 19.16 8.89
C ASP A 107 -5.80 17.70 9.09
N TRP A 108 -4.99 16.98 9.84
CA TRP A 108 -5.14 15.54 10.05
C TRP A 108 -6.28 15.20 11.00
N VAL A 109 -6.94 14.06 10.76
CA VAL A 109 -7.90 13.50 11.72
C VAL A 109 -7.25 13.31 13.10
N PRO A 110 -7.99 13.50 14.21
CA PRO A 110 -7.42 13.50 15.56
C PRO A 110 -6.62 12.22 15.91
N ALA A 111 -7.11 11.06 15.47
CA ALA A 111 -6.48 9.74 15.61
C ALA A 111 -5.06 9.64 15.01
N SER A 112 -4.68 10.55 14.13
CA SER A 112 -3.36 10.61 13.49
C SER A 112 -2.79 12.04 13.42
N SER A 113 -3.24 12.91 14.34
CA SER A 113 -2.86 14.32 14.38
C SER A 113 -1.38 14.53 14.73
N LYS A 114 -0.80 13.66 15.55
CA LYS A 114 0.60 13.76 15.96
C LYS A 114 1.47 12.67 15.37
N THR A 115 2.65 13.06 14.88
CA THR A 115 3.66 12.13 14.37
C THR A 115 4.56 11.67 15.53
N PRO A 116 4.64 10.36 15.82
CA PRO A 116 5.48 9.85 16.89
C PRO A 116 6.97 9.91 16.55
N TRP A 117 7.79 10.07 17.59
CA TRP A 117 9.24 10.02 17.52
C TRP A 117 9.79 9.50 18.85
N ALA A 118 11.06 9.10 18.87
CA ALA A 118 11.68 8.57 20.08
C ALA A 118 13.11 9.06 20.26
N VAL A 119 13.53 9.19 21.51
CA VAL A 119 14.93 9.38 21.93
C VAL A 119 15.42 8.08 22.53
N ILE A 120 16.60 7.65 22.13
CA ILE A 120 17.27 6.47 22.67
C ILE A 120 18.53 6.94 23.39
N ASP A 121 18.59 6.74 24.70
CA ASP A 121 19.79 6.94 25.51
C ASP A 121 20.16 5.62 26.22
N ARG A 122 21.16 4.94 25.67
CA ARG A 122 21.64 3.62 26.13
C ARG A 122 20.51 2.59 26.22
N ASP A 123 20.05 2.32 27.44
CA ASP A 123 19.03 1.32 27.74
C ASP A 123 17.62 1.93 27.75
N THR A 124 17.49 3.25 27.79
CA THR A 124 16.20 3.92 27.91
C THR A 124 15.72 4.41 26.55
N ILE A 125 14.50 4.05 26.17
CA ILE A 125 13.78 4.65 25.05
C ILE A 125 12.64 5.50 25.59
N THR A 126 12.60 6.77 25.18
CA THR A 126 11.49 7.68 25.45
C THR A 126 10.74 7.95 24.15
N PHE A 127 9.49 7.49 24.08
CA PHE A 127 8.55 7.74 23.00
C PHE A 127 7.77 9.02 23.27
N HIS A 128 7.69 9.88 22.26
CA HIS A 128 6.92 11.11 22.27
C HIS A 128 5.77 11.01 21.28
N ASN A 129 4.67 11.73 21.56
CA ASN A 129 3.40 11.58 20.85
C ASN A 129 2.94 10.12 20.85
N PHE A 130 3.05 9.46 22.01
CA PHE A 130 2.59 8.11 22.23
C PHE A 130 1.06 8.11 22.35
N ARG A 131 0.35 7.37 21.49
CA ARG A 131 -1.11 7.38 21.45
C ARG A 131 -1.70 6.43 22.51
N ASN A 132 -2.64 6.92 23.32
CA ASN A 132 -3.31 6.10 24.34
C ASN A 132 -4.79 6.50 24.49
N PHE A 133 -5.53 6.39 23.40
CA PHE A 133 -6.93 6.81 23.35
C PHE A 133 -7.83 5.81 24.07
N ASP A 134 -8.84 6.31 24.77
CA ASP A 134 -9.89 5.49 25.38
C ASP A 134 -11.20 5.60 24.60
N TYR A 135 -11.83 4.44 24.40
CA TYR A 135 -13.11 4.32 23.71
C TYR A 135 -14.21 3.97 24.70
N HIS A 136 -15.22 4.83 24.77
CA HIS A 136 -16.33 4.70 25.71
C HIS A 136 -17.54 3.99 25.07
N PRO A 137 -18.40 3.32 25.85
CA PRO A 137 -19.59 2.63 25.33
C PRO A 137 -20.60 3.55 24.62
N ASP A 138 -20.61 4.84 24.95
CA ASP A 138 -21.47 5.86 24.34
C ASP A 138 -20.94 6.36 22.97
N GLY A 139 -19.80 5.82 22.52
CA GLY A 139 -19.15 6.18 21.26
C GLY A 139 -18.23 7.39 21.35
N THR A 140 -18.10 8.03 22.51
CA THR A 140 -17.13 9.10 22.71
C THR A 140 -15.71 8.54 22.83
N VAL A 141 -14.73 9.34 22.43
CA VAL A 141 -13.31 8.99 22.50
C VAL A 141 -12.59 10.02 23.36
N THR A 142 -11.83 9.54 24.35
CA THR A 142 -10.91 10.40 25.10
C THR A 142 -9.53 10.29 24.47
N GLU A 143 -9.14 11.34 23.76
CA GLU A 143 -7.84 11.43 23.11
C GLU A 143 -6.74 11.72 24.12
N ARG A 144 -5.68 10.91 24.13
CA ARG A 144 -4.47 11.16 24.93
C ARG A 144 -3.22 10.89 24.11
N TRP A 145 -2.35 11.89 24.15
CA TRP A 145 -1.00 11.83 23.59
C TRP A 145 -0.01 12.00 24.74
N GLU A 146 0.77 10.96 24.98
CA GLU A 146 1.62 10.81 26.15
C GLU A 146 3.11 10.84 25.75
N GLU A 147 3.96 10.99 26.76
CA GLU A 147 5.35 10.53 26.70
C GLU A 147 5.43 9.21 27.46
N ARG A 148 6.06 8.21 26.86
CA ARG A 148 6.23 6.89 27.49
C ARG A 148 7.69 6.48 27.44
N THR A 149 8.18 5.96 28.55
CA THR A 149 9.56 5.48 28.65
C THR A 149 9.56 3.98 28.91
N ALA A 150 10.45 3.25 28.26
CA ALA A 150 10.68 1.83 28.47
C ALA A 150 12.18 1.51 28.41
N ARG A 151 12.62 0.50 29.16
CA ARG A 151 13.99 -0.01 29.11
C ARG A 151 14.13 -1.12 28.09
N LEU A 152 15.12 -1.02 27.20
CA LEU A 152 15.47 -2.05 26.24
C LEU A 152 15.79 -3.38 26.92
N SER A 153 16.41 -3.35 28.10
CA SER A 153 16.67 -4.55 28.92
C SER A 153 15.40 -5.31 29.33
N ASN A 154 14.26 -4.62 29.34
CA ASN A 154 12.97 -5.21 29.71
C ASN A 154 12.20 -5.75 28.50
N LEU A 155 12.68 -5.53 27.28
CA LEU A 155 12.08 -6.10 26.07
C LEU A 155 12.20 -7.62 26.09
N CYS A 156 11.06 -8.32 26.16
CA CYS A 156 11.05 -9.78 26.24
C CYS A 156 10.09 -10.47 25.28
N GLY A 157 9.27 -9.72 24.54
CA GLY A 157 8.32 -10.31 23.60
C GLY A 157 7.91 -9.40 22.46
N LEU A 158 7.35 -10.03 21.44
CA LEU A 158 6.68 -9.38 20.32
C LEU A 158 5.44 -10.20 19.97
N ASP A 159 4.29 -9.56 20.02
CA ASP A 159 3.04 -10.09 19.50
C ASP A 159 2.72 -9.43 18.15
N TYR A 160 2.40 -10.26 17.15
CA TYR A 160 1.91 -9.80 15.87
C TYR A 160 0.39 -9.95 15.81
N PHE A 161 -0.30 -8.84 15.68
CA PHE A 161 -1.74 -8.80 15.47
C PHE A 161 -2.03 -8.63 13.98
N HIS A 162 -2.95 -9.44 13.49
CA HIS A 162 -3.46 -9.41 12.14
C HIS A 162 -4.94 -9.03 12.19
N HIS A 163 -5.27 -7.82 11.77
CA HIS A 163 -6.64 -7.41 11.56
C HIS A 163 -7.05 -7.70 10.12
N ALA A 164 -8.03 -8.57 9.93
CA ALA A 164 -8.41 -9.08 8.61
C ALA A 164 -9.53 -8.24 7.98
N LEU A 165 -9.15 -7.41 7.02
CA LEU A 165 -10.06 -6.54 6.28
C LEU A 165 -10.71 -7.28 5.11
N LYS A 166 -11.98 -6.96 4.83
CA LYS A 166 -12.71 -7.46 3.64
C LYS A 166 -12.69 -9.00 3.48
N GLY A 167 -12.87 -9.73 4.57
CA GLY A 167 -12.92 -11.20 4.54
C GLY A 167 -11.57 -11.84 4.24
N ASP A 168 -10.54 -11.52 5.02
CA ASP A 168 -9.16 -12.02 4.91
C ASP A 168 -8.37 -11.59 3.64
N LEU A 169 -8.91 -10.72 2.78
CA LEU A 169 -8.22 -10.31 1.55
C LEU A 169 -7.03 -9.37 1.82
N LEU A 170 -7.11 -8.57 2.88
CA LEU A 170 -6.09 -7.57 3.23
C LEU A 170 -5.76 -7.71 4.71
N ALA A 171 -4.47 -7.82 5.01
CA ALA A 171 -3.97 -7.85 6.38
C ALA A 171 -3.57 -6.45 6.82
N HIS A 172 -4.10 -5.99 7.95
CA HIS A 172 -3.63 -4.78 8.62
C HIS A 172 -2.78 -5.17 9.84
N PRO A 173 -1.44 -5.12 9.72
CA PRO A 173 -0.54 -5.58 10.76
C PRO A 173 -0.42 -4.56 11.91
N VAL A 174 -0.43 -5.05 13.14
CA VAL A 174 -0.02 -4.29 14.33
C VAL A 174 1.02 -5.11 15.08
N LEU A 175 2.13 -4.49 15.45
CA LEU A 175 3.22 -5.12 16.20
C LEU A 175 3.21 -4.58 17.62
N SER A 176 3.11 -5.44 18.63
CA SER A 176 3.16 -5.04 20.05
C SER A 176 4.38 -5.62 20.72
N PHE A 177 5.29 -4.76 21.14
CA PHE A 177 6.50 -5.13 21.86
C PHE A 177 6.20 -5.15 23.36
N ASP A 178 6.54 -6.26 24.02
CA ASP A 178 6.38 -6.47 25.46
C ASP A 178 7.67 -6.06 26.18
N PHE A 179 7.60 -4.97 26.95
CA PHE A 179 8.66 -4.47 27.80
C PHE A 179 8.46 -4.86 29.28
N GLY A 180 7.72 -5.94 29.55
CA GLY A 180 7.52 -6.48 30.89
C GLY A 180 6.87 -5.47 31.84
N GLU A 181 7.60 -5.06 32.88
CA GLU A 181 7.11 -4.09 33.86
C GLU A 181 6.86 -2.69 33.27
N ASP A 182 7.52 -2.34 32.17
CA ASP A 182 7.34 -1.04 31.50
C ASP A 182 6.16 -1.06 30.51
N GLY A 183 5.46 -2.20 30.38
CA GLY A 183 4.23 -2.35 29.60
C GLY A 183 4.45 -2.68 28.12
N HIS A 184 3.43 -2.43 27.30
CA HIS A 184 3.47 -2.72 25.86
C HIS A 184 3.60 -1.44 25.03
N VAL A 185 4.34 -1.56 23.93
CA VAL A 185 4.46 -0.52 22.91
C VAL A 185 4.02 -1.10 21.58
N ALA A 186 2.89 -0.63 21.06
CA ALA A 186 2.32 -1.07 19.81
C ALA A 186 2.64 -0.11 18.66
N PHE A 187 2.95 -0.68 17.50
CA PHE A 187 3.20 0.01 16.23
C PHE A 187 2.14 -0.41 15.23
N SER A 188 1.53 0.59 14.58
CA SER A 188 0.58 0.36 13.49
C SER A 188 0.91 1.25 12.30
N VAL A 189 0.85 0.69 11.10
CA VAL A 189 1.05 1.44 9.85
C VAL A 189 -0.31 1.85 9.34
N GLU A 190 -0.58 3.16 9.35
CA GLU A 190 -1.88 3.70 9.00
C GLU A 190 -1.84 4.58 7.77
N VAL A 191 -2.96 4.58 7.05
CA VAL A 191 -3.28 5.67 6.15
C VAL A 191 -3.64 6.89 7.00
N ARG A 192 -2.93 7.99 6.78
CA ARG A 192 -3.16 9.28 7.44
C ARG A 192 -4.12 10.11 6.59
N TYR A 193 -5.30 10.39 7.15
CA TYR A 193 -6.36 11.14 6.48
C TYR A 193 -6.40 12.59 6.96
N GLU A 194 -6.71 13.50 6.05
CA GLU A 194 -7.19 14.84 6.40
C GLU A 194 -8.66 14.76 6.87
N GLU A 195 -9.14 15.71 7.68
CA GLU A 195 -10.46 15.65 8.36
C GLU A 195 -11.65 15.35 7.43
N ALA A 196 -11.63 15.86 6.20
CA ALA A 196 -12.70 15.64 5.21
C ALA A 196 -12.42 14.48 4.22
N GLN A 197 -11.25 13.85 4.32
CA GLN A 197 -10.78 12.89 3.32
C GLN A 197 -11.39 11.49 3.57
N LYS A 198 -11.88 10.88 2.49
CA LYS A 198 -12.40 9.50 2.51
C LYS A 198 -11.47 8.56 1.77
N PHE A 199 -11.42 7.32 2.23
CA PHE A 199 -10.66 6.27 1.55
C PHE A 199 -11.18 6.02 0.13
N SER A 200 -10.25 5.90 -0.82
CA SER A 200 -10.52 5.55 -2.22
C SER A 200 -9.39 4.69 -2.76
N PRO A 201 -9.64 3.43 -3.18
CA PRO A 201 -8.60 2.58 -3.77
C PRO A 201 -7.93 3.22 -5.00
N LEU A 202 -8.72 3.94 -5.81
CA LEU A 202 -8.20 4.60 -7.00
C LEU A 202 -7.29 5.77 -6.63
N ALA A 203 -7.68 6.62 -5.67
CA ALA A 203 -6.83 7.70 -5.17
C ALA A 203 -5.55 7.15 -4.51
N GLY A 204 -5.64 5.99 -3.86
CA GLY A 204 -4.49 5.31 -3.25
C GLY A 204 -3.46 4.81 -4.27
N LEU A 205 -3.84 4.62 -5.54
CA LEU A 205 -2.90 4.37 -6.62
C LEU A 205 -2.04 5.61 -6.96
N TYR A 206 -2.51 6.81 -6.58
CA TYR A 206 -1.96 8.10 -7.01
C TYR A 206 -1.59 9.01 -5.84
N ARG A 207 -0.72 8.57 -4.92
CA ARG A 207 -0.10 9.40 -3.84
C ARG A 207 -1.04 10.36 -3.05
N GLN A 208 -2.36 10.14 -3.09
CA GLN A 208 -3.34 11.03 -2.48
C GLN A 208 -3.46 10.86 -0.96
N PHE A 209 -2.90 9.79 -0.42
CA PHE A 209 -2.90 9.54 1.02
C PHE A 209 -1.49 9.55 1.58
N HIS A 210 -1.39 10.08 2.79
CA HIS A 210 -0.17 10.02 3.56
C HIS A 210 -0.11 8.69 4.34
N LEU A 211 1.11 8.25 4.64
CA LEU A 211 1.38 7.08 5.48
C LEU A 211 1.91 7.59 6.82
N ILE A 212 1.40 7.06 7.93
CA ILE A 212 1.90 7.35 9.26
C ILE A 212 2.14 6.05 10.03
N TYR A 213 3.22 6.02 10.79
CA TYR A 213 3.41 5.01 11.84
C TYR A 213 2.79 5.58 13.11
N LEU A 214 1.81 4.91 13.68
CA LEU A 214 1.34 5.20 15.03
C LEU A 214 2.15 4.36 16.01
N VAL A 215 2.57 5.00 17.10
CA VAL A 215 3.17 4.35 18.27
C VAL A 215 2.26 4.63 19.44
N GLY A 216 1.80 3.59 20.12
CA GLY A 216 0.79 3.75 21.15
C GLY A 216 0.59 2.53 22.02
N ASP A 217 -0.37 2.62 22.94
CA ASP A 217 -0.72 1.55 23.84
C ASP A 217 -1.37 0.41 23.04
N GLU A 218 -1.03 -0.84 23.36
CA GLU A 218 -1.68 -2.00 22.75
C GLU A 218 -3.20 -1.94 22.92
N ARG A 219 -3.68 -1.48 24.08
CA ARG A 219 -5.10 -1.38 24.41
C ARG A 219 -5.82 -0.26 23.67
N ASP A 220 -5.10 0.67 23.04
CA ASP A 220 -5.66 1.62 22.08
C ASP A 220 -5.69 0.96 20.70
N LEU A 221 -4.50 0.68 20.15
CA LEU A 221 -4.36 0.28 18.75
C LEU A 221 -5.02 -1.07 18.43
N VAL A 222 -5.02 -2.03 19.35
CA VAL A 222 -5.67 -3.33 19.13
C VAL A 222 -7.17 -3.24 19.43
N ARG A 223 -7.58 -2.60 20.52
CA ARG A 223 -8.99 -2.50 20.92
C ARG A 223 -9.83 -1.73 19.91
N GLU A 224 -9.27 -0.69 19.31
CA GLU A 224 -9.91 0.04 18.22
C GLU A 224 -10.39 -0.93 17.13
N ARG A 225 -9.57 -1.92 16.76
CA ARG A 225 -9.86 -2.90 15.71
C ARG A 225 -10.73 -4.05 16.22
N ALA A 226 -10.45 -4.54 17.42
CA ALA A 226 -11.08 -5.73 17.99
C ALA A 226 -12.44 -5.49 18.65
N ASN A 227 -12.84 -4.24 18.89
CA ASN A 227 -14.07 -3.94 19.65
C ASN A 227 -14.85 -2.73 19.14
N VAL A 228 -14.17 -1.70 18.62
CA VAL A 228 -14.80 -0.40 18.34
C VAL A 228 -15.15 -0.26 16.87
N ARG A 229 -14.18 -0.52 16.00
CA ARG A 229 -14.31 -0.38 14.56
C ARG A 229 -15.21 -1.48 14.01
N LYS A 230 -16.16 -1.05 13.18
CA LYS A 230 -17.13 -1.94 12.54
C LYS A 230 -17.01 -1.86 11.03
N ASP A 231 -17.27 -2.98 10.37
CA ASP A 231 -17.48 -3.06 8.93
C ASP A 231 -18.76 -2.32 8.51
N LYS A 232 -19.07 -2.34 7.21
CA LYS A 232 -20.27 -1.70 6.66
C LYS A 232 -21.57 -2.34 7.14
N GLU A 233 -21.51 -3.58 7.63
CA GLU A 233 -22.64 -4.33 8.17
C GLU A 233 -22.72 -4.22 9.71
N GLY A 234 -21.88 -3.38 10.34
CA GLY A 234 -21.90 -3.14 11.78
C GLY A 234 -21.20 -4.22 12.62
N ARG A 235 -20.45 -5.13 11.99
CA ARG A 235 -19.73 -6.22 12.67
C ARG A 235 -18.29 -5.82 12.93
N VAL A 236 -17.72 -6.33 14.02
CA VAL A 236 -16.29 -6.20 14.28
C VAL A 236 -15.53 -7.19 13.40
N GLU A 237 -14.50 -6.71 12.71
CA GLU A 237 -13.62 -7.55 11.90
C GLU A 237 -12.65 -8.35 12.80
N PRO A 238 -12.33 -9.61 12.46
CA PRO A 238 -11.55 -10.47 13.35
C PRO A 238 -10.10 -10.00 13.44
N VAL A 239 -9.57 -10.02 14.67
CA VAL A 239 -8.15 -9.82 14.96
C VAL A 239 -7.54 -11.14 15.40
N ARG A 240 -6.52 -11.62 14.68
CA ARG A 240 -5.75 -12.82 15.01
C ARG A 240 -4.44 -12.40 15.67
N ILE A 241 -4.02 -13.15 16.68
CA ILE A 241 -2.79 -12.90 17.42
C ILE A 241 -1.80 -14.02 17.10
N TYR A 242 -0.59 -13.64 16.73
CA TYR A 242 0.53 -14.54 16.49
C TYR A 242 1.67 -14.08 17.40
N GLY A 243 1.75 -14.70 18.56
CA GLY A 243 2.88 -14.54 19.48
C GLY A 243 3.78 -15.77 19.43
N PRO A 244 4.97 -15.72 20.04
CA PRO A 244 5.80 -16.89 20.20
C PRO A 244 4.98 -18.03 20.82
N ALA A 245 5.00 -19.19 20.16
CA ALA A 245 4.39 -20.41 20.67
C ALA A 245 5.24 -20.96 21.83
N THR A 246 5.20 -20.31 22.99
CA THR A 246 5.87 -20.77 24.21
C THR A 246 4.97 -20.49 25.41
N THR A 247 4.16 -21.45 25.85
CA THR A 247 4.48 -22.58 26.75
C THR A 247 4.79 -22.17 28.19
N ARG A 248 4.02 -22.79 29.09
CA ARG A 248 4.35 -23.01 30.50
C ARG A 248 5.79 -23.49 30.67
N SER A 249 6.78 -22.61 30.80
CA SER A 249 8.07 -22.93 31.45
C SER A 249 8.97 -21.70 31.60
N GLY A 250 8.95 -21.09 32.79
CA GLY A 250 10.19 -20.92 33.58
C GLY A 250 11.34 -20.03 33.11
N SER A 251 11.16 -19.03 32.26
CA SER A 251 12.15 -17.93 32.14
C SER A 251 11.81 -16.81 33.13
N SER A 252 12.66 -16.60 34.14
CA SER A 252 12.40 -15.80 35.34
C SER A 252 12.41 -14.29 35.15
N ALA A 253 12.64 -13.76 33.94
CA ALA A 253 12.58 -12.32 33.68
C ALA A 253 11.17 -11.83 33.31
N CYS A 254 10.32 -12.68 32.69
CA CYS A 254 8.96 -12.32 32.27
C CYS A 254 7.89 -13.26 32.86
N SER A 255 8.20 -14.00 33.92
CA SER A 255 7.32 -14.99 34.57
C SER A 255 6.17 -14.40 35.42
N GLY A 256 5.99 -13.08 35.42
CA GLY A 256 5.02 -12.38 36.26
C GLY A 256 3.60 -12.27 35.70
N ARG A 257 3.17 -13.10 34.73
CA ARG A 257 1.79 -13.07 34.19
C ARG A 257 0.78 -13.32 35.33
N PRO A 258 -0.13 -12.37 35.68
CA PRO A 258 -1.41 -12.76 36.22
C PRO A 258 -2.16 -13.49 35.11
N SER A 259 -2.73 -14.65 35.41
CA SER A 259 -3.67 -15.31 34.51
C SER A 259 -4.77 -14.33 34.13
N ARG A 260 -4.89 -14.01 32.82
CA ARG A 260 -5.97 -13.16 32.31
C ARG A 260 -7.32 -13.85 32.55
N PRO A 261 -8.34 -13.17 33.10
CA PRO A 261 -9.73 -13.60 32.95
C PRO A 261 -10.21 -13.46 31.50
#